data_AF-A0A378BV16-F1
#
_entry.id   AF-A0A378BV16-F1
#
_cell.length_a   1.000
_cell.length_b   1.000
_cell.length_c   1.000
_cell.angle_alpha   90.00
_cell.angle_beta   90.00
_cell.angle_gamma   90.00
#
_symmetry.space_group_name_H-M   'P 1'
#
loop_
_entity.id
_entity.type
_entity.pdbx_description
1 polymer ?
#
loop_
_entity_poly.entity_id
_entity_poly.type
_entity_poly.pdbx_seq_one_letter_code
_entity_poly.pdbx_strand_id
1 'polypeptide(L)'
;MKTIRTTCPYCGVGCGVLASVDDAGQVSVRGDDQHPANLGRLCVKGAALGETTGLAGRLLTPEVDGQQVAWPQALAETAARLRQIIDQHGPQAVAFYASGQLLTEDYYAANKLMKGFIGAANIDTNSRLCMSSAVTGYKRAFGADVVPCSYDDVENSDLVVLVGSNAAWAHPVLFQRLAQAKRDNPRLRIVAIDPRRTATCEIADRHLALAPGSDGGLFAGCLTPWLRQEPASMAFATARRRWPPPAAGTWRGWRPFAVCLPMRWRDSIASSSPPRGRSPSTPWESINPPAAATNVTPSSTSIWPAGSMAAAAAAPFR
;
A
#
# COMPACT_ATOMS: atom_id res chain seq x y z
N MET A 1 29.29 -12.49 -21.51
CA MET A 1 28.19 -11.74 -20.86
C MET A 1 26.87 -12.51 -20.94
N LYS A 2 26.26 -12.84 -19.80
CA LYS A 2 24.95 -13.53 -19.73
C LYS A 2 23.86 -12.52 -19.37
N THR A 3 22.81 -12.43 -20.20
CA THR A 3 21.63 -11.60 -19.92
C THR A 3 20.55 -12.43 -19.23
N ILE A 4 19.98 -11.89 -18.15
CA ILE A 4 18.97 -12.51 -17.30
C ILE A 4 17.73 -11.61 -17.28
N ARG A 5 16.54 -12.18 -17.51
CA ARG A 5 15.27 -11.48 -17.28
C ARG A 5 14.93 -11.52 -15.79
N THR A 6 14.56 -10.38 -15.24
CA THR A 6 14.10 -10.23 -13.86
C THR A 6 13.08 -9.09 -13.76
N THR A 7 12.50 -8.87 -12.58
CA THR A 7 11.56 -7.78 -12.29
C THR A 7 12.21 -6.72 -11.41
N CYS A 8 11.75 -5.49 -11.54
CA CYS A 8 12.20 -4.37 -10.71
C CYS A 8 11.65 -4.53 -9.27
N PRO A 9 12.52 -4.63 -8.23
CA PRO A 9 12.12 -4.97 -6.85
C PRO A 9 11.52 -3.80 -6.03
N TYR A 10 11.14 -2.69 -6.68
CA TYR A 10 10.77 -1.46 -5.98
C TYR A 10 9.25 -1.24 -5.82
N CYS A 11 8.56 -0.84 -6.88
CA CYS A 11 7.16 -0.39 -6.83
C CYS A 11 6.24 -1.35 -7.57
N GLY A 12 4.95 -1.31 -7.25
CA GLY A 12 3.92 -2.20 -7.79
C GLY A 12 3.70 -2.17 -9.31
N VAL A 13 4.42 -1.31 -10.06
CA VAL A 13 4.38 -1.38 -11.54
C VAL A 13 4.90 -2.72 -12.06
N GLY A 14 5.89 -3.32 -11.40
CA GLY A 14 6.49 -4.59 -11.83
C GLY A 14 7.20 -4.47 -13.18
N CYS A 15 8.05 -3.46 -13.37
CA CYS A 15 8.79 -3.28 -14.63
C CYS A 15 9.73 -4.48 -14.89
N GLY A 16 9.74 -4.98 -16.13
CA GLY A 16 10.68 -6.01 -16.57
C GLY A 16 12.06 -5.41 -16.85
N VAL A 17 13.09 -6.12 -16.41
CA VAL A 17 14.49 -5.70 -16.45
C VAL A 17 15.32 -6.81 -17.09
N LEU A 18 16.22 -6.42 -17.99
CA LEU A 18 17.30 -7.25 -18.51
C LEU A 18 18.58 -6.87 -17.75
N ALA A 19 19.03 -7.76 -16.88
CA ALA A 19 20.27 -7.62 -16.13
C ALA A 19 21.37 -8.42 -16.81
N SER A 20 22.54 -7.81 -17.01
CA SER A 20 23.71 -8.45 -17.62
C SER A 20 24.93 -8.30 -16.73
N VAL A 21 25.60 -9.42 -16.49
CA VAL A 21 26.84 -9.48 -15.69
C VAL A 21 28.03 -9.65 -16.63
N ASP A 22 29.04 -8.81 -16.44
CA ASP A 22 30.33 -8.90 -17.16
C ASP A 22 31.34 -9.82 -16.45
N ASP A 23 32.52 -9.96 -17.04
CA ASP A 23 33.55 -10.88 -16.54
C ASP A 23 34.24 -10.36 -15.27
N ALA A 24 34.05 -9.08 -14.91
CA ALA A 24 34.46 -8.49 -13.63
C ALA A 24 33.38 -8.61 -12.53
N GLY A 25 32.21 -9.16 -12.85
CA GLY A 25 31.08 -9.28 -11.94
C GLY A 25 30.23 -8.02 -11.79
N GLN A 26 30.49 -6.97 -12.57
CA GLN A 26 29.69 -5.75 -12.55
C GLN A 26 28.32 -6.02 -13.20
N VAL A 27 27.26 -5.57 -12.52
CA VAL A 27 25.89 -5.68 -13.03
C VAL A 27 25.53 -4.42 -13.80
N SER A 28 25.06 -4.61 -15.02
CA SER A 28 24.40 -3.59 -15.84
C SER A 28 22.93 -3.95 -16.02
N VAL A 29 22.06 -2.95 -16.16
CA VAL A 29 20.61 -3.14 -16.30
C VAL A 29 20.04 -2.27 -17.41
N ARG A 30 19.03 -2.79 -18.10
CA ARG A 30 18.15 -2.03 -19.01
C ARG A 30 16.71 -2.53 -18.89
N GLY A 31 15.74 -1.78 -19.37
CA GLY A 31 14.37 -2.28 -19.43
C GLY A 31 14.25 -3.43 -20.43
N ASP A 32 13.35 -4.37 -20.16
CA ASP A 32 12.93 -5.37 -21.14
C ASP A 32 11.89 -4.77 -22.09
N ASP A 33 12.27 -4.65 -23.36
CA ASP A 33 11.44 -4.08 -24.44
C ASP A 33 10.18 -4.92 -24.70
N GLN A 34 10.21 -6.22 -24.35
CA GLN A 34 9.11 -7.16 -24.52
C GLN A 34 8.17 -7.23 -23.31
N HIS A 35 8.51 -6.57 -22.19
CA HIS A 35 7.74 -6.71 -20.96
C HIS A 35 6.54 -5.74 -20.92
N PRO A 36 5.29 -6.26 -20.79
CA PRO A 36 4.08 -5.49 -21.06
C PRO A 36 3.83 -4.35 -20.08
N ALA A 37 4.40 -4.39 -18.86
CA ALA A 37 4.25 -3.30 -17.90
C ALA A 37 4.92 -1.99 -18.34
N ASN A 38 6.11 -2.09 -18.95
CA ASN A 38 7.01 -0.95 -19.15
C ASN A 38 7.47 -0.72 -20.60
N LEU A 39 7.48 -1.75 -21.45
CA LEU A 39 7.90 -1.66 -22.85
C LEU A 39 9.27 -0.97 -22.98
N GLY A 40 10.29 -1.56 -22.33
CA GLY A 40 11.67 -1.04 -22.31
C GLY A 40 11.93 0.15 -21.38
N ARG A 41 10.90 0.86 -20.90
CA ARG A 41 11.07 2.02 -20.02
C ARG A 41 11.55 1.63 -18.62
N LEU A 42 12.35 2.50 -18.00
CA LEU A 42 12.68 2.45 -16.57
C LEU A 42 12.62 3.86 -15.97
N CYS A 43 12.32 3.96 -14.68
CA CYS A 43 12.54 5.18 -13.90
C CYS A 43 13.96 5.20 -13.32
N VAL A 44 14.40 6.34 -12.75
CA VAL A 44 15.75 6.49 -12.16
C VAL A 44 16.13 5.34 -11.20
N LYS A 45 15.21 4.91 -10.34
CA LYS A 45 15.42 3.77 -9.42
C LYS A 45 15.67 2.45 -10.17
N GLY A 46 14.96 2.22 -11.27
CA GLY A 46 15.12 1.02 -12.10
C GLY A 46 16.42 1.02 -12.89
N ALA A 47 16.83 2.18 -13.42
CA ALA A 47 18.09 2.33 -14.15
C ALA A 47 19.32 2.14 -13.25
N ALA A 48 19.25 2.59 -12.00
CA ALA A 48 20.32 2.46 -11.01
C ALA A 48 20.41 1.06 -10.33
N LEU A 49 19.61 0.06 -10.73
CA LEU A 49 19.59 -1.24 -10.03
C LEU A 49 20.96 -1.95 -9.98
N GLY A 50 21.78 -1.78 -11.02
CA GLY A 50 23.15 -2.34 -11.06
C GLY A 50 24.09 -1.78 -9.99
N GLU A 51 23.81 -0.60 -9.44
CA GLU A 51 24.58 0.01 -8.34
C GLU A 51 24.24 -0.65 -6.98
N THR A 52 23.07 -1.30 -6.88
CA THR A 52 22.56 -1.87 -5.62
C THR A 52 22.98 -3.32 -5.36
N THR A 53 23.68 -3.96 -6.31
CA THR A 53 24.13 -5.35 -6.20
C THR A 53 25.42 -5.51 -5.40
N GLY A 54 26.07 -4.40 -5.00
CA GLY A 54 27.30 -4.40 -4.21
C GLY A 54 27.18 -5.05 -2.82
N LEU A 55 28.34 -5.27 -2.18
CA LEU A 55 28.44 -5.88 -0.85
C LEU A 55 28.56 -4.86 0.30
N ALA A 56 28.69 -3.57 -0.01
CA ALA A 56 28.79 -2.52 1.01
C ALA A 56 27.55 -2.49 1.91
N GLY A 57 27.75 -2.65 3.23
CA GLY A 57 26.67 -2.73 4.22
C GLY A 57 25.79 -3.99 4.15
N ARG A 58 26.15 -4.99 3.34
CA ARG A 58 25.40 -6.25 3.23
C ARG A 58 25.71 -7.15 4.42
N LEU A 59 24.68 -7.74 5.02
CA LEU A 59 24.84 -8.79 6.03
C LEU A 59 25.33 -10.08 5.35
N LEU A 60 26.53 -10.54 5.70
CA LEU A 60 27.19 -11.72 5.10
C LEU A 60 27.29 -12.91 6.06
N THR A 61 27.25 -12.67 7.37
CA THR A 61 27.29 -13.69 8.43
C THR A 61 26.08 -13.52 9.36
N PRO A 62 25.50 -14.61 9.89
CA PRO A 62 24.44 -14.52 10.87
C PRO A 62 25.01 -14.16 12.25
N GLU A 63 24.19 -13.51 13.07
CA GLU A 63 24.55 -13.02 14.39
C GLU A 63 23.55 -13.53 15.43
N VAL A 64 24.04 -13.91 16.61
CA VAL A 64 23.26 -14.30 17.78
C VAL A 64 23.76 -13.48 18.97
N ASP A 65 22.88 -12.74 19.63
CA ASP A 65 23.18 -11.93 20.82
C ASP A 65 24.43 -11.03 20.69
N GLY A 66 24.63 -10.40 19.52
CA GLY A 66 25.78 -9.54 19.24
C GLY A 66 27.05 -10.27 18.73
N GLN A 67 27.00 -11.59 18.56
CA GLN A 67 28.15 -12.42 18.17
C GLN A 67 27.93 -13.09 16.81
N GLN A 68 28.92 -12.99 15.91
CA GLN A 68 28.88 -13.69 14.62
C GLN A 68 29.03 -15.20 14.82
N VAL A 69 28.19 -15.99 14.15
CA VAL A 69 28.16 -17.45 14.28
C VAL A 69 28.08 -18.14 12.91
N ALA A 70 28.24 -19.46 12.88
CA ALA A 70 27.98 -20.26 11.68
C ALA A 70 26.47 -20.50 11.48
N TRP A 71 26.03 -20.65 10.22
CA TRP A 71 24.63 -20.92 9.87
C TRP A 71 23.98 -22.08 10.67
N PRO A 72 24.63 -23.25 10.88
CA PRO A 72 24.04 -24.32 11.68
C PRO A 72 23.74 -23.91 13.13
N GLN A 73 24.59 -23.07 13.74
CA GLN A 73 24.41 -22.57 15.10
C GLN A 73 23.26 -21.55 15.16
N ALA A 74 23.21 -20.58 14.23
CA ALA A 74 22.13 -19.61 14.17
C ALA A 74 20.75 -20.27 14.00
N LEU A 75 20.66 -21.29 13.12
CA LEU A 75 19.43 -22.04 12.90
C LEU A 75 19.03 -22.90 14.10
N ALA A 76 19.99 -23.58 14.74
CA ALA A 76 19.75 -24.38 15.93
C ALA A 76 19.26 -23.53 17.10
N GLU A 77 19.91 -22.39 17.37
CA GLU A 77 19.54 -21.47 18.44
C GLU A 77 18.14 -20.87 18.21
N THR A 78 17.87 -20.41 16.99
CA THR A 78 16.55 -19.88 16.60
C THR A 78 15.45 -20.93 16.80
N ALA A 79 15.69 -22.17 16.37
CA ALA A 79 14.74 -23.26 16.51
C ALA A 79 14.53 -23.68 17.99
N ALA A 80 15.59 -23.68 18.80
CA ALA A 80 15.52 -23.99 20.22
C ALA A 80 14.73 -22.93 21.00
N ARG A 81 15.06 -21.64 20.82
CA ARG A 81 14.35 -20.52 21.48
C ARG A 81 12.87 -20.45 21.08
N LEU A 82 12.57 -20.57 19.78
CA LEU A 82 11.17 -20.60 19.31
C LEU A 82 10.40 -21.77 19.92
N ARG A 83 11.00 -22.97 19.99
CA ARG A 83 10.37 -24.14 20.59
C ARG A 83 10.12 -23.96 22.08
N GLN A 84 11.11 -23.46 22.83
CA GLN A 84 10.95 -23.17 24.25
C GLN A 84 9.78 -22.19 24.51
N ILE A 85 9.65 -21.13 23.69
CA ILE A 85 8.53 -20.19 23.80
C ILE A 85 7.18 -20.88 23.52
N ILE A 86 7.11 -21.73 22.49
CA ILE A 86 5.90 -22.48 22.13
C ILE A 86 5.54 -23.48 23.24
N ASP A 87 6.51 -24.20 23.80
CA ASP A 87 6.31 -25.19 24.86
C ASP A 87 5.84 -24.54 26.18
N GLN A 88 6.32 -23.32 26.49
CA GLN A 88 5.99 -22.59 27.72
C GLN A 88 4.71 -21.73 27.63
N HIS A 89 4.40 -21.16 26.46
CA HIS A 89 3.33 -20.17 26.28
C HIS A 89 2.32 -20.51 25.18
N GLY A 90 2.50 -21.66 24.52
CA GLY A 90 1.69 -22.07 23.38
C GLY A 90 2.05 -21.36 22.08
N PRO A 91 1.55 -21.86 20.93
CA PRO A 91 1.93 -21.36 19.61
C PRO A 91 1.48 -19.93 19.32
N GLN A 92 0.50 -19.40 20.07
CA GLN A 92 0.03 -18.02 19.96
C GLN A 92 1.02 -16.98 20.51
N ALA A 93 2.06 -17.41 21.25
CA ALA A 93 3.12 -16.52 21.72
C ALA A 93 4.15 -16.15 20.63
N VAL A 94 4.10 -16.79 19.47
CA VAL A 94 4.97 -16.50 18.31
C VAL A 94 4.20 -15.62 17.32
N ALA A 95 4.92 -14.68 16.68
CA ALA A 95 4.42 -13.89 15.57
C ALA A 95 5.51 -13.65 14.51
N PHE A 96 5.13 -13.66 13.23
CA PHE A 96 6.00 -13.30 12.11
C PHE A 96 5.55 -11.98 11.48
N TYR A 97 6.49 -11.06 11.28
CA TYR A 97 6.27 -9.85 10.49
C TYR A 97 7.11 -9.92 9.21
N ALA A 98 6.44 -10.25 8.10
CA ALA A 98 7.10 -10.46 6.81
C ALA A 98 6.91 -9.24 5.87
N SER A 99 7.33 -9.36 4.61
CA SER A 99 7.28 -8.25 3.63
C SER A 99 6.55 -8.62 2.35
N GLY A 100 5.81 -7.66 1.78
CA GLY A 100 5.29 -7.72 0.40
C GLY A 100 6.37 -7.63 -0.69
N GLN A 101 7.65 -7.53 -0.31
CA GLN A 101 8.82 -7.60 -1.20
C GLN A 101 9.45 -9.01 -1.24
N LEU A 102 8.90 -9.98 -0.50
CA LEU A 102 9.28 -11.39 -0.61
C LEU A 102 8.75 -11.99 -1.92
N LEU A 103 9.39 -13.07 -2.38
CA LEU A 103 8.85 -13.87 -3.48
C LEU A 103 7.59 -14.63 -3.01
N THR A 104 6.73 -15.02 -3.95
CA THR A 104 5.49 -15.77 -3.67
C THR A 104 5.78 -17.07 -2.93
N GLU A 105 6.87 -17.74 -3.30
CA GLU A 105 7.40 -18.97 -2.75
C GLU A 105 7.84 -18.80 -1.29
N ASP A 106 8.59 -17.73 -0.99
CA ASP A 106 9.02 -17.38 0.37
C ASP A 106 7.82 -17.07 1.27
N TYR A 107 6.88 -16.28 0.75
CA TYR A 107 5.65 -15.89 1.45
C TYR A 107 4.77 -17.11 1.75
N TYR A 108 4.71 -18.06 0.81
CA TYR A 108 4.03 -19.35 0.98
C TYR A 108 4.74 -20.23 2.03
N ALA A 109 6.07 -20.34 1.97
CA ALA A 109 6.87 -21.10 2.93
C ALA A 109 6.70 -20.55 4.36
N ALA A 110 6.76 -19.23 4.55
CA ALA A 110 6.53 -18.57 5.84
C ALA A 110 5.11 -18.83 6.37
N ASN A 111 4.08 -18.77 5.51
CA ASN A 111 2.71 -19.10 5.90
C ASN A 111 2.55 -20.59 6.25
N LYS A 112 3.20 -21.50 5.51
CA LYS A 112 3.17 -22.94 5.79
C LYS A 112 3.84 -23.26 7.12
N LEU A 113 4.97 -22.63 7.42
CA LEU A 113 5.63 -22.73 8.74
C LEU A 113 4.70 -22.25 9.87
N MET A 114 4.17 -21.03 9.76
CA MET A 114 3.39 -20.43 10.84
C MET A 114 2.04 -21.13 11.07
N LYS A 115 1.25 -21.32 10.00
CA LYS A 115 -0.11 -21.86 10.10
C LYS A 115 -0.16 -23.38 10.11
N GLY A 116 0.78 -24.04 9.44
CA GLY A 116 0.79 -25.50 9.26
C GLY A 116 1.62 -26.26 10.29
N PHE A 117 2.78 -25.73 10.71
CA PHE A 117 3.69 -26.42 11.64
C PHE A 117 3.68 -25.83 13.05
N ILE A 118 3.71 -24.50 13.18
CA ILE A 118 3.57 -23.83 14.49
C ILE A 118 2.10 -23.88 14.96
N GLY A 119 1.13 -23.83 14.04
CA GLY A 119 -0.29 -23.94 14.37
C GLY A 119 -0.92 -22.62 14.87
N ALA A 120 -0.34 -21.48 14.50
CA ALA A 120 -0.86 -20.15 14.83
C ALA A 120 -1.07 -19.28 13.59
N ALA A 121 -1.90 -18.24 13.72
CA ALA A 121 -2.28 -17.38 12.59
C ALA A 121 -1.58 -16.00 12.61
N ASN A 122 -0.66 -15.79 13.57
CA ASN A 122 0.01 -14.51 13.84
C ASN A 122 1.12 -14.23 12.82
N ILE A 123 0.75 -14.11 11.54
CA ILE A 123 1.62 -13.67 10.46
C ILE A 123 0.95 -12.52 9.72
N ASP A 124 1.61 -11.37 9.72
CA ASP A 124 1.17 -10.16 9.01
C ASP A 124 2.38 -9.48 8.35
N THR A 125 2.16 -8.49 7.49
CA THR A 125 3.24 -7.85 6.71
C THR A 125 3.09 -6.34 6.59
N ASN A 126 4.15 -5.67 6.13
CA ASN A 126 4.09 -4.25 5.75
C ASN A 126 2.94 -3.92 4.76
N SER A 127 2.51 -4.87 3.93
CA SER A 127 1.34 -4.75 3.05
C SER A 127 0.04 -4.47 3.80
N ARG A 128 -0.06 -4.81 5.10
CA ARG A 128 -1.18 -4.44 5.99
C ARG A 128 -1.44 -2.94 6.01
N LEU A 129 -0.36 -2.16 6.07
CA LEU A 129 -0.37 -0.69 6.13
C LEU A 129 -0.62 -0.05 4.75
N CYS A 130 -0.51 -0.81 3.67
CA CYS A 130 -0.64 -0.33 2.30
C CYS A 130 -2.00 -0.73 1.68
N MET A 131 -2.26 -2.04 1.53
CA MET A 131 -3.32 -2.54 0.65
C MET A 131 -4.55 -3.09 1.38
N SER A 132 -4.54 -3.23 2.72
CA SER A 132 -5.63 -3.93 3.43
C SER A 132 -7.02 -3.28 3.32
N SER A 133 -7.08 -1.96 3.10
CA SER A 133 -8.30 -1.23 2.77
C SER A 133 -8.82 -1.60 1.37
N ALA A 134 -7.95 -1.65 0.36
CA ALA A 134 -8.28 -2.04 -1.01
C ALA A 134 -8.78 -3.50 -1.08
N VAL A 135 -8.08 -4.45 -0.43
CA VAL A 135 -8.49 -5.86 -0.32
C VAL A 135 -9.91 -5.98 0.27
N THR A 136 -10.20 -5.19 1.31
CA THR A 136 -11.53 -5.15 1.93
C THR A 136 -12.59 -4.55 0.99
N GLY A 137 -12.22 -3.50 0.24
CA GLY A 137 -13.06 -2.88 -0.79
C GLY A 137 -13.42 -3.85 -1.92
N TYR A 138 -12.43 -4.51 -2.51
CA TYR A 138 -12.62 -5.48 -3.59
C TYR A 138 -13.46 -6.69 -3.15
N LYS A 139 -13.19 -7.25 -1.96
CA LYS A 139 -14.02 -8.34 -1.41
C LYS A 139 -15.48 -7.91 -1.20
N ARG A 140 -15.75 -6.67 -0.77
CA ARG A 140 -17.12 -6.14 -0.63
C ARG A 140 -17.80 -5.86 -1.98
N ALA A 141 -17.08 -5.31 -2.95
CA ALA A 141 -17.63 -4.95 -4.26
C ALA A 141 -17.83 -6.16 -5.18
N PHE A 142 -16.80 -7.02 -5.28
CA PHE A 142 -16.71 -8.09 -6.27
C PHE A 142 -16.83 -9.49 -5.66
N GLY A 143 -16.52 -9.67 -4.37
CA GLY A 143 -16.52 -10.96 -3.68
C GLY A 143 -15.15 -11.65 -3.65
N ALA A 144 -14.15 -11.08 -4.31
CA ALA A 144 -12.78 -11.57 -4.37
C ALA A 144 -11.79 -10.40 -4.21
N ASP A 145 -10.54 -10.71 -3.90
CA ASP A 145 -9.43 -9.74 -3.99
C ASP A 145 -8.94 -9.72 -5.44
N VAL A 146 -9.34 -8.70 -6.20
CA VAL A 146 -9.12 -8.66 -7.65
C VAL A 146 -9.01 -7.21 -8.14
N VAL A 147 -8.02 -6.96 -8.99
CA VAL A 147 -7.90 -5.72 -9.77
C VAL A 147 -8.54 -6.00 -11.14
N PRO A 148 -9.69 -5.38 -11.47
CA PRO A 148 -10.45 -5.72 -12.68
C PRO A 148 -9.95 -5.01 -13.95
N CYS A 149 -8.75 -4.43 -13.91
CA CYS A 149 -8.13 -3.69 -15.00
C CYS A 149 -6.67 -4.13 -15.22
N SER A 150 -6.16 -3.79 -16.38
CA SER A 150 -4.81 -4.02 -16.88
C SER A 150 -4.10 -2.67 -17.11
N TYR A 151 -2.82 -2.71 -17.48
CA TYR A 151 -2.15 -1.48 -17.91
C TYR A 151 -2.62 -0.96 -19.26
N ASP A 152 -3.14 -1.84 -20.13
CA ASP A 152 -3.56 -1.45 -21.49
C ASP A 152 -4.85 -0.60 -21.47
N ASP A 153 -5.59 -0.64 -20.36
CA ASP A 153 -6.72 0.27 -20.12
C ASP A 153 -6.27 1.75 -20.02
N VAL A 154 -4.99 2.01 -19.73
CA VAL A 154 -4.42 3.38 -19.68
C VAL A 154 -4.39 4.02 -21.06
N GLU A 155 -3.97 3.27 -22.08
CA GLU A 155 -3.93 3.73 -23.47
C GLU A 155 -5.32 3.75 -24.12
N ASN A 156 -6.25 2.89 -23.67
CA ASN A 156 -7.58 2.70 -24.27
C ASN A 156 -8.72 3.47 -23.57
N SER A 157 -8.43 4.30 -22.57
CA SER A 157 -9.44 5.10 -21.86
C SER A 157 -9.74 6.44 -22.52
N ASP A 158 -11.02 6.85 -22.54
CA ASP A 158 -11.42 8.24 -22.83
C ASP A 158 -11.30 9.17 -21.62
N LEU A 159 -11.33 8.61 -20.40
CA LEU A 159 -11.24 9.34 -19.12
C LEU A 159 -10.47 8.51 -18.09
N VAL A 160 -9.42 9.11 -17.52
CA VAL A 160 -8.67 8.56 -16.38
C VAL A 160 -8.85 9.47 -15.17
N VAL A 161 -9.30 8.89 -14.05
CA VAL A 161 -9.49 9.61 -12.77
C VAL A 161 -8.50 9.10 -11.74
N LEU A 162 -7.56 9.96 -11.35
CA LEU A 162 -6.50 9.65 -10.38
C LEU A 162 -6.93 10.15 -8.99
N VAL A 163 -7.25 9.20 -8.09
CA VAL A 163 -7.75 9.49 -6.74
C VAL A 163 -6.62 9.33 -5.73
N GLY A 164 -6.13 10.44 -5.16
CA GLY A 164 -5.02 10.48 -4.20
C GLY A 164 -3.67 9.96 -4.73
N SER A 165 -3.54 9.75 -6.04
CA SER A 165 -2.41 9.05 -6.65
C SER A 165 -1.36 10.01 -7.20
N ASN A 166 -0.25 10.16 -6.48
CA ASN A 166 0.96 10.83 -7.01
C ASN A 166 1.77 9.88 -7.92
N ALA A 167 1.14 9.44 -9.02
CA ALA A 167 1.70 8.47 -9.96
C ALA A 167 3.07 8.88 -10.51
N ALA A 168 3.31 10.18 -10.75
CA ALA A 168 4.59 10.70 -11.25
C ALA A 168 5.80 10.31 -10.38
N TRP A 169 5.61 10.15 -9.07
CA TRP A 169 6.66 9.76 -8.12
C TRP A 169 6.56 8.31 -7.67
N ALA A 170 5.33 7.84 -7.37
CA ALA A 170 5.09 6.50 -6.83
C ALA A 170 5.20 5.40 -7.89
N HIS A 171 4.70 5.67 -9.11
CA HIS A 171 4.61 4.72 -10.20
C HIS A 171 5.06 5.35 -11.54
N PRO A 172 6.33 5.81 -11.67
CA PRO A 172 6.70 6.76 -12.72
C PRO A 172 6.56 6.21 -14.15
N VAL A 173 6.73 4.89 -14.35
CA VAL A 173 6.55 4.27 -15.67
C VAL A 173 5.07 4.20 -16.08
N LEU A 174 4.16 3.97 -15.14
CA LEU A 174 2.72 4.06 -15.37
C LEU A 174 2.31 5.51 -15.71
N PHE A 175 2.91 6.48 -15.02
CA PHE A 175 2.71 7.89 -15.35
C PHE A 175 3.27 8.27 -16.74
N GLN A 176 4.44 7.76 -17.12
CA GLN A 176 5.00 7.94 -18.47
C GLN A 176 4.09 7.35 -19.56
N ARG A 177 3.48 6.18 -19.32
CA ARG A 177 2.45 5.60 -20.20
C ARG A 177 1.24 6.52 -20.36
N LEU A 178 0.65 6.96 -19.25
CA LEU A 178 -0.49 7.89 -19.26
C LEU A 178 -0.16 9.24 -19.95
N ALA A 179 1.03 9.78 -19.72
CA ALA A 179 1.52 11.00 -20.36
C ALA A 179 1.84 10.83 -21.85
N GLN A 180 2.12 9.60 -22.31
CA GLN A 180 2.23 9.27 -23.74
C GLN A 180 0.84 9.14 -24.36
N ALA A 181 -0.06 8.36 -23.75
CA ALA A 181 -1.45 8.22 -24.19
C ALA A 181 -2.18 9.57 -24.34
N LYS A 182 -1.96 10.50 -23.40
CA LYS A 182 -2.53 11.86 -23.46
C LYS A 182 -1.98 12.73 -24.61
N ARG A 183 -0.73 12.50 -25.02
CA ARG A 183 -0.12 13.19 -26.18
C ARG A 183 -0.62 12.60 -27.50
N ASP A 184 -0.73 11.27 -27.57
CA ASP A 184 -1.18 10.56 -28.77
C ASP A 184 -2.69 10.70 -29.01
N ASN A 185 -3.48 10.80 -27.93
CA ASN A 185 -4.91 11.08 -27.96
C ASN A 185 -5.25 12.32 -27.11
N PRO A 186 -5.23 13.53 -27.69
CA PRO A 186 -5.63 14.76 -26.99
C PRO A 186 -7.06 14.76 -26.43
N ARG A 187 -7.93 13.84 -26.87
CA ARG A 187 -9.31 13.71 -26.37
C ARG A 187 -9.38 12.98 -25.02
N LEU A 188 -8.42 12.11 -24.70
CA LEU A 188 -8.31 11.48 -23.37
C LEU A 188 -8.32 12.57 -22.30
N ARG A 189 -9.25 12.48 -21.36
CA ARG A 189 -9.33 13.40 -20.22
C ARG A 189 -8.66 12.81 -19.00
N ILE A 190 -7.90 13.62 -18.27
CA ILE A 190 -7.26 13.25 -17.01
C ILE A 190 -7.79 14.17 -15.90
N VAL A 191 -8.35 13.56 -14.85
CA VAL A 191 -8.81 14.27 -13.66
C VAL A 191 -8.00 13.81 -12.46
N ALA A 192 -7.26 14.73 -11.83
CA ALA A 192 -6.55 14.47 -10.58
C ALA A 192 -7.40 14.94 -9.38
N ILE A 193 -7.70 14.03 -8.46
CA ILE A 193 -8.41 14.30 -7.20
C ILE A 193 -7.40 14.13 -6.07
N ASP A 194 -6.80 15.22 -5.63
CA ASP A 194 -5.69 15.21 -4.66
C ASP A 194 -5.71 16.54 -3.87
N PRO A 195 -5.73 16.53 -2.53
CA PRO A 195 -5.62 17.75 -1.72
C PRO A 195 -4.39 18.60 -2.06
N ARG A 196 -3.34 17.98 -2.59
CA ARG A 196 -2.10 18.63 -3.03
C ARG A 196 -2.07 18.74 -4.55
N ARG A 197 -1.53 19.84 -5.07
CA ARG A 197 -1.08 19.90 -6.47
C ARG A 197 0.27 19.20 -6.56
N THR A 198 0.28 17.97 -7.09
CA THR A 198 1.50 17.16 -7.30
C THR A 198 1.95 17.24 -8.76
N ALA A 199 3.16 16.74 -9.08
CA ALA A 199 3.63 16.65 -10.47
C ALA A 199 2.68 15.83 -11.38
N THR A 200 1.89 14.93 -10.79
CA THR A 200 0.84 14.20 -11.51
C THR A 200 -0.23 15.13 -12.10
N CYS A 201 -0.45 16.30 -11.49
CA CYS A 201 -1.40 17.30 -11.98
C CYS A 201 -0.93 18.06 -13.23
N GLU A 202 0.33 17.90 -13.68
CA GLU A 202 0.88 18.60 -14.86
C GLU A 202 0.23 18.12 -16.17
N ILE A 203 -0.17 16.84 -16.26
CA ILE A 203 -0.88 16.28 -17.41
C ILE A 203 -2.42 16.27 -17.26
N ALA A 204 -2.93 16.78 -16.13
CA ALA A 204 -4.35 16.70 -15.80
C ALA A 204 -5.15 17.86 -16.42
N ASP A 205 -6.22 17.55 -17.15
CA ASP A 205 -7.19 18.54 -17.64
C ASP A 205 -7.89 19.26 -16.48
N ARG A 206 -8.09 18.58 -15.34
CA ARG A 206 -8.70 19.12 -14.13
C ARG A 206 -7.99 18.59 -12.89
N HIS A 207 -7.80 19.49 -11.91
CA HIS A 207 -7.34 19.16 -10.56
C HIS A 207 -8.43 19.56 -9.57
N LEU A 208 -8.89 18.61 -8.75
CA LEU A 208 -9.87 18.80 -7.68
C LEU A 208 -9.13 18.70 -6.34
N ALA A 209 -8.79 19.86 -5.77
CA ALA A 209 -8.17 19.98 -4.45
C ALA A 209 -9.22 19.80 -3.34
N LEU A 210 -9.47 18.55 -2.97
CA LEU A 210 -10.37 18.21 -1.85
C LEU A 210 -9.74 18.51 -0.49
N ALA A 211 -10.58 18.68 0.53
CA ALA A 211 -10.12 18.61 1.91
C ALA A 211 -9.70 17.16 2.24
N PRO A 212 -8.63 16.93 3.02
CA PRO A 212 -8.25 15.58 3.45
C PRO A 212 -9.43 14.85 4.13
N GLY A 213 -9.78 13.66 3.62
CA GLY A 213 -10.90 12.85 4.11
C GLY A 213 -12.31 13.23 3.59
N SER A 214 -12.44 14.19 2.65
CA SER A 214 -13.74 14.54 2.04
C SER A 214 -14.03 13.80 0.73
N ASP A 215 -13.17 12.86 0.33
CA ASP A 215 -13.25 12.05 -0.90
C ASP A 215 -14.46 11.10 -0.92
N GLY A 216 -14.73 10.41 0.18
CA GLY A 216 -15.93 9.57 0.32
C GLY A 216 -17.22 10.35 0.08
N GLY A 217 -17.24 11.64 0.44
CA GLY A 217 -18.34 12.54 0.15
C GLY A 217 -18.47 12.88 -1.34
N LEU A 218 -17.36 13.01 -2.06
CA LEU A 218 -17.38 13.37 -3.48
C LEU A 218 -18.05 12.23 -4.26
N PHE A 219 -17.66 10.98 -3.99
CA PHE A 219 -18.25 9.83 -4.64
C PHE A 219 -19.73 9.62 -4.26
N ALA A 220 -20.12 9.84 -3.00
CA ALA A 220 -21.53 9.84 -2.59
C ALA A 220 -22.36 10.95 -3.30
N GLY A 221 -21.76 12.13 -3.45
CA GLY A 221 -22.34 13.26 -4.18
C GLY A 221 -22.49 13.00 -5.68
N CYS A 222 -21.50 12.36 -6.32
CA CYS A 222 -21.53 11.97 -7.74
C CYS A 222 -22.53 10.84 -8.04
N LEU A 223 -22.73 9.90 -7.10
CA LEU A 223 -23.70 8.82 -7.25
C LEU A 223 -25.14 9.34 -7.36
N THR A 224 -25.47 10.43 -6.66
CA THR A 224 -26.86 10.92 -6.55
C THR A 224 -27.42 11.48 -7.87
N PRO A 225 -26.69 12.28 -8.68
CA PRO A 225 -27.09 12.62 -10.05
C PRO A 225 -27.08 11.42 -11.01
N TRP A 226 -26.12 10.51 -10.90
CA TRP A 226 -26.05 9.34 -11.78
C TRP A 226 -27.28 8.43 -11.63
N LEU A 227 -27.72 8.17 -10.40
CA LEU A 227 -28.96 7.44 -10.10
C LEU A 227 -30.24 8.17 -10.54
N ARG A 228 -30.17 9.42 -11.00
CA ARG A 228 -31.32 10.20 -11.53
C ARG A 228 -31.34 10.25 -13.06
N GLN A 229 -30.32 9.72 -13.75
CA GLN A 229 -30.23 9.72 -15.21
C GLN A 229 -30.56 8.32 -15.76
N GLU A 230 -31.73 8.23 -16.42
CA GLU A 230 -32.22 7.24 -17.41
C GLU A 230 -32.02 5.72 -17.17
N PRO A 231 -32.92 4.84 -17.69
CA PRO A 231 -32.94 3.41 -17.35
C PRO A 231 -31.68 2.61 -17.69
N ALA A 232 -30.84 3.07 -18.64
CA ALA A 232 -29.62 2.35 -19.05
C ALA A 232 -28.58 2.23 -17.91
N SER A 233 -28.43 3.26 -17.08
CA SER A 233 -27.60 3.22 -15.86
C SER A 233 -28.10 2.17 -14.86
N MET A 234 -29.43 2.04 -14.78
CA MET A 234 -30.10 1.02 -13.96
C MET A 234 -29.98 -0.39 -14.56
N ALA A 235 -29.93 -0.55 -15.88
CA ALA A 235 -29.86 -1.86 -16.54
C ALA A 235 -28.58 -2.63 -16.16
N PHE A 236 -27.42 -1.98 -16.09
CA PHE A 236 -26.20 -2.63 -15.59
C PHE A 236 -26.31 -2.98 -14.10
N ALA A 237 -26.89 -2.09 -13.30
CA ALA A 237 -27.07 -2.28 -11.86
C ALA A 237 -28.05 -3.42 -11.53
N THR A 238 -29.12 -3.61 -12.30
CA THR A 238 -30.11 -4.68 -12.11
C THR A 238 -29.67 -6.00 -12.74
N ALA A 239 -28.95 -6.00 -13.87
CA ALA A 239 -28.57 -7.23 -14.57
C ALA A 239 -27.46 -8.05 -13.88
N ARG A 240 -26.65 -7.45 -12.99
CA ARG A 240 -25.45 -8.11 -12.43
C ARG A 240 -25.38 -8.28 -10.91
N ARG A 241 -26.29 -7.72 -10.10
CA ARG A 241 -26.45 -8.08 -8.67
C ARG A 241 -27.77 -7.61 -8.08
N ARG A 242 -28.19 -8.26 -6.98
CA ARG A 242 -29.22 -7.74 -6.07
C ARG A 242 -28.69 -6.51 -5.33
N TRP A 243 -28.69 -5.34 -5.98
CA TRP A 243 -28.58 -4.08 -5.26
C TRP A 243 -29.89 -3.89 -4.48
N PRO A 244 -29.91 -3.93 -3.13
CA PRO A 244 -31.12 -3.58 -2.40
C PRO A 244 -31.47 -2.14 -2.79
N PRO A 245 -32.72 -1.83 -3.17
CA PRO A 245 -33.08 -0.49 -3.63
C PRO A 245 -32.57 0.52 -2.61
N PRO A 246 -31.76 1.52 -3.04
CA PRO A 246 -31.01 2.35 -2.10
C PRO A 246 -31.99 2.96 -1.11
N ALA A 247 -31.81 2.68 0.19
CA ALA A 247 -32.72 3.12 1.23
C ALA A 247 -32.95 4.63 1.06
N ALA A 248 -34.17 5.01 0.66
CA ALA A 248 -34.35 6.22 -0.15
C ALA A 248 -34.01 7.53 0.58
N GLY A 249 -33.72 7.49 1.89
CA GLY A 249 -33.24 8.62 2.69
C GLY A 249 -31.71 8.79 2.79
N THR A 250 -30.88 7.74 2.69
CA THR A 250 -29.46 7.82 3.14
C THR A 250 -28.58 8.72 2.28
N TRP A 251 -28.84 8.81 0.97
CA TRP A 251 -27.99 9.56 0.04
C TRP A 251 -28.56 10.93 -0.36
N ARG A 252 -29.84 11.24 -0.06
CA ARG A 252 -30.51 12.47 -0.54
C ARG A 252 -29.91 13.78 0.00
N GLY A 253 -29.17 13.73 1.10
CA GLY A 253 -28.47 14.89 1.67
C GLY A 253 -27.15 15.26 0.97
N TRP A 254 -26.53 14.33 0.22
CA TRP A 254 -25.21 14.53 -0.37
C TRP A 254 -25.31 15.29 -1.70
N ARG A 255 -25.24 16.62 -1.65
CA ARG A 255 -25.16 17.48 -2.83
C ARG A 255 -23.68 17.72 -3.22
N PRO A 256 -23.29 17.67 -4.51
CA PRO A 256 -21.89 17.81 -4.94
C PRO A 256 -21.16 19.05 -4.36
N PHE A 257 -21.86 20.19 -4.25
CA PHE A 257 -21.28 21.43 -3.71
C PHE A 257 -21.09 21.44 -2.18
N ALA A 258 -21.79 20.58 -1.42
CA ALA A 258 -21.69 20.56 0.04
C ALA A 258 -20.41 19.86 0.55
N VAL A 259 -19.68 19.18 -0.34
CA VAL A 259 -18.52 18.33 0.01
C VAL A 259 -17.18 19.07 -0.12
N CYS A 260 -17.12 20.11 -0.96
CA CYS A 260 -15.89 20.90 -1.15
C CYS A 260 -15.64 21.91 -0.02
N LEU A 261 -16.54 22.01 0.96
CA LEU A 261 -16.34 22.73 2.21
C LEU A 261 -15.85 21.75 3.29
N PRO A 262 -15.05 22.19 4.28
CA PRO A 262 -14.59 21.32 5.36
C PRO A 262 -15.78 20.78 6.16
N MET A 263 -16.16 19.53 5.87
CA MET A 263 -17.22 18.82 6.59
C MET A 263 -16.82 18.65 8.05
N ARG A 264 -17.47 19.41 8.94
CA ARG A 264 -17.41 19.18 10.38
C ARG A 264 -18.11 17.85 10.67
N TRP A 265 -17.31 16.79 10.82
CA TRP A 265 -17.74 15.39 10.92
C TRP A 265 -18.56 15.02 12.18
N ARG A 266 -19.04 16.00 12.97
CA ARG A 266 -19.53 15.74 14.34
C ARG A 266 -21.04 15.46 14.50
N ASP A 267 -21.90 15.88 13.57
CA ASP A 267 -23.33 16.03 13.89
C ASP A 267 -24.29 15.03 13.20
N SER A 268 -23.81 14.17 12.30
CA SER A 268 -24.68 13.32 11.44
C SER A 268 -24.81 11.84 11.83
N ILE A 269 -24.17 11.39 12.92
CA ILE A 269 -24.26 9.99 13.42
C ILE A 269 -25.09 9.88 14.72
N ALA A 270 -25.46 11.01 15.34
CA ALA A 270 -26.07 11.05 16.67
C ALA A 270 -27.57 10.65 16.75
N SER A 271 -28.23 10.25 15.65
CA SER A 271 -29.69 10.03 15.60
C SER A 271 -30.15 8.57 15.59
N SER A 272 -29.26 7.59 15.79
CA SER A 272 -29.62 6.18 15.96
C SER A 272 -29.21 5.66 17.35
N SER A 273 -30.01 5.95 18.36
CA SER A 273 -29.82 5.44 19.73
C SER A 273 -29.95 3.92 19.80
N PRO A 274 -28.93 3.17 20.26
CA PRO A 274 -29.11 1.79 20.68
C PRO A 274 -29.87 1.72 22.03
N PRO A 275 -30.53 0.59 22.37
CA PRO A 275 -31.23 0.44 23.63
C PRO A 275 -30.27 0.55 24.82
N ARG A 276 -30.69 1.27 25.88
CA ARG A 276 -29.86 1.62 27.03
C ARG A 276 -29.50 0.38 27.85
N GLY A 277 -28.22 0.14 28.11
CA GLY A 277 -27.76 -0.96 28.96
C GLY A 277 -26.29 -0.87 29.38
N ARG A 278 -26.04 -0.24 30.54
CA ARG A 278 -24.78 -0.18 31.33
C ARG A 278 -23.59 0.61 30.74
N SER A 279 -23.01 1.44 31.60
CA SER A 279 -21.64 2.02 31.56
C SER A 279 -20.86 1.43 32.78
N PRO A 280 -19.56 1.72 33.06
CA PRO A 280 -18.68 2.83 32.63
C PRO A 280 -17.45 2.31 31.82
N SER A 281 -16.30 2.98 31.60
CA SER A 281 -15.73 4.27 32.10
C SER A 281 -14.67 4.84 31.13
N THR A 282 -14.37 6.14 31.27
CA THR A 282 -13.13 6.89 30.89
C THR A 282 -12.53 6.75 29.47
N PRO A 283 -12.41 7.87 28.71
CA PRO A 283 -11.68 7.92 27.45
C PRO A 283 -10.17 8.18 27.66
N TRP A 284 -9.37 7.82 26.65
CA TRP A 284 -7.94 8.14 26.57
C TRP A 284 -7.75 9.58 26.05
N GLU A 285 -6.92 10.38 26.74
CA GLU A 285 -6.54 11.72 26.26
C GLU A 285 -5.29 11.65 25.37
N SER A 286 -5.25 12.52 24.36
CA SER A 286 -4.17 12.55 23.36
C SER A 286 -3.11 13.60 23.71
N ILE A 287 -1.86 13.17 23.85
CA ILE A 287 -0.71 14.06 24.06
C ILE A 287 -0.10 14.44 22.70
N ASN A 288 -0.26 15.70 22.31
CA ASN A 288 0.48 16.33 21.21
C ASN A 288 1.50 17.32 21.78
N PRO A 289 2.81 17.20 21.49
CA PRO A 289 3.76 18.30 21.73
C PRO A 289 3.68 19.36 20.60
N PRO A 290 3.94 20.65 20.90
CA PRO A 290 3.79 21.74 19.93
C PRO A 290 4.99 21.90 18.99
N ALA A 291 4.75 22.57 17.85
CA ALA A 291 5.77 22.87 16.85
C ALA A 291 6.63 24.10 17.23
N ALA A 292 7.92 24.05 16.89
CA ALA A 292 8.82 25.20 16.82
C ALA A 292 9.73 25.06 15.59
N ALA A 293 10.08 26.18 14.96
CA ALA A 293 10.84 26.21 13.70
C ALA A 293 12.18 26.94 13.87
N THR A 294 13.26 26.38 13.29
CA THR A 294 14.51 27.09 12.98
C THR A 294 15.29 26.37 11.87
N ASN A 295 15.86 27.13 10.93
CA ASN A 295 16.76 26.63 9.87
C ASN A 295 18.16 26.31 10.41
N VAL A 296 18.74 25.14 10.08
CA VAL A 296 20.19 24.95 9.88
C VAL A 296 20.43 23.81 8.86
N THR A 297 21.40 23.99 7.96
CA THR A 297 22.10 22.94 7.19
C THR A 297 23.61 23.16 7.33
N PRO A 298 24.47 22.20 6.95
CA PRO A 298 24.48 20.81 7.38
C PRO A 298 25.84 20.43 8.02
N SER A 299 25.87 19.52 9.01
CA SER A 299 27.14 18.95 9.48
C SER A 299 27.00 17.49 9.93
N SER A 300 28.07 16.74 9.69
CA SER A 300 28.17 15.30 9.93
C SER A 300 28.47 14.96 11.39
N THR A 301 27.52 14.34 12.10
CA THR A 301 27.86 13.44 13.22
C THR A 301 26.76 12.42 13.50
N SER A 302 27.18 11.20 13.82
CA SER A 302 26.34 10.10 14.31
C SER A 302 25.78 10.37 15.71
N ILE A 303 24.46 10.34 15.88
CA ILE A 303 23.82 10.37 17.21
C ILE A 303 22.62 9.40 17.25
N TRP A 304 22.88 8.16 17.68
CA TRP A 304 21.97 7.32 18.45
C TRP A 304 22.85 6.45 19.37
N PRO A 305 22.93 6.75 20.69
CA PRO A 305 23.69 5.92 21.61
C PRO A 305 22.92 4.63 21.94
N ALA A 306 23.64 3.52 22.07
CA ALA A 306 23.09 2.28 22.62
C ALA A 306 22.71 2.48 24.09
N GLY A 307 21.49 2.07 24.47
CA GLY A 307 20.97 2.25 25.82
C GLY A 307 19.76 1.37 26.10
N SER A 308 20.00 0.26 26.80
CA SER A 308 19.05 -0.59 27.53
C SER A 308 17.56 -0.21 27.52
N MET A 309 16.73 -1.03 26.86
CA MET A 309 15.34 -1.23 27.28
C MET A 309 15.26 -2.47 28.17
N ALA A 310 15.00 -2.25 29.46
CA ALA A 310 14.81 -3.31 30.43
C ALA A 310 13.48 -4.07 30.19
N ALA A 311 13.43 -5.32 30.63
CA ALA A 311 12.26 -6.18 30.51
C ALA A 311 11.03 -5.59 31.23
N ALA A 312 9.94 -5.39 30.50
CA ALA A 312 8.62 -5.18 31.09
C ALA A 312 8.00 -6.55 31.42
N ALA A 313 7.95 -6.88 32.71
CA ALA A 313 7.41 -8.16 33.18
C ALA A 313 5.91 -8.30 32.89
N ALA A 314 5.48 -9.53 32.55
CA ALA A 314 4.08 -9.84 32.34
C ALA A 314 3.27 -9.77 33.65
N ALA A 315 2.13 -9.10 33.62
CA ALA A 315 1.12 -9.16 34.68
C ALA A 315 0.05 -10.22 34.31
N PRO A 316 -0.34 -11.12 35.23
CA PRO A 316 -1.33 -12.15 34.93
C PRO A 316 -2.76 -11.60 34.98
N PHE A 317 -3.55 -11.89 33.95
CA PHE A 317 -5.01 -11.76 34.04
C PHE A 317 -5.60 -12.91 34.86
N ARG A 318 -6.55 -12.57 35.74
CA ARG A 318 -7.52 -13.49 36.35
C ARG A 318 -8.86 -13.34 35.64
#